data_AF-A0A2M7S2L1-F1
#
_entry.id   AF-A0A2M7S2L1-F1
#
_cell.length_a   1.000
_cell.length_b   1.000
_cell.length_c   1.000
_cell.angle_alpha   90.00
_cell.angle_beta   90.00
_cell.angle_gamma   90.00
#
_symmetry.space_group_name_H-M   'P 1'
#
loop_
_entity.id
_entity.type
_entity.pdbx_description
1 polymer ?
#
loop_
_entity_poly.entity_id
_entity_poly.type
_entity_poly.pdbx_seq_one_letter_code
_entity_poly.pdbx_strand_id
1 'polypeptide(L)'
;MDTYSCPVCQKTVNFRTIKEKGFQLKKCPECNLVFTYPQPVNDVITKNYKENYFLHLAEKERLQIEENRKRMKLIEKYIGQRKSILDVGCGTGLFLSLISSGNEITGVELFQEAVEI
;
A
#
# COMPACT_ATOMS: atom_id res chain seq x y z
N MET A 1 23.12 12.86 -17.08
CA MET A 1 22.60 13.18 -15.74
C MET A 1 21.21 12.60 -15.67
N ASP A 2 20.93 11.72 -14.71
CA ASP A 2 19.59 11.13 -14.57
C ASP A 2 18.57 12.23 -14.26
N THR A 3 17.78 12.62 -15.26
CA THR A 3 16.65 13.54 -15.12
C THR A 3 15.49 12.78 -14.49
N TYR A 4 15.58 12.58 -13.19
CA TYR A 4 14.54 11.92 -12.41
C TYR A 4 13.37 12.88 -12.15
N SER A 5 12.14 12.48 -12.45
CA SER A 5 10.92 13.27 -12.22
C SER A 5 10.20 12.88 -10.94
N CYS A 6 9.44 13.82 -10.35
CA CYS A 6 8.60 13.50 -9.19
C CYS A 6 7.52 12.45 -9.56
N PRO A 7 7.35 11.35 -8.81
CA PRO A 7 6.34 10.33 -9.12
C PRO A 7 4.89 10.84 -9.14
N VAL A 8 4.60 11.92 -8.41
CA VAL A 8 3.24 12.47 -8.28
C VAL A 8 3.01 13.63 -9.24
N CYS A 9 3.83 14.69 -9.16
CA CYS A 9 3.61 15.88 -9.98
C CYS A 9 4.41 15.91 -11.29
N GLN A 10 5.23 14.89 -11.54
CA GLN A 10 6.01 14.69 -12.78
C GLN A 10 7.02 15.80 -13.12
N LYS A 11 7.16 16.82 -12.27
CA LYS A 11 8.15 17.90 -12.46
C LYS A 11 9.56 17.38 -12.22
N THR A 12 10.48 17.78 -13.09
CA THR A 12 11.93 17.59 -12.92
C THR A 12 12.48 18.83 -12.23
N VAL A 13 12.91 18.65 -10.98
CA VAL A 13 13.31 19.75 -10.09
C VAL A 13 14.51 19.33 -9.24
N ASN A 14 15.14 20.31 -8.59
CA ASN A 14 16.19 20.05 -7.61
C ASN A 14 15.57 19.50 -6.32
N PHE A 15 15.56 18.18 -6.18
CA PHE A 15 15.05 17.52 -4.98
C PHE A 15 15.99 17.73 -3.79
N ARG A 16 15.42 18.01 -2.61
CA ARG A 16 16.19 17.93 -1.37
C ARG A 16 16.43 16.46 -1.03
N THR A 17 17.70 16.11 -0.81
CA THR A 17 18.08 14.76 -0.36
C THR A 17 18.06 14.68 1.16
N ILE A 18 17.49 13.60 1.68
CA ILE A 18 17.46 13.25 3.10
C ILE A 18 18.04 11.84 3.22
N LYS A 19 18.91 11.59 4.21
CA LYS A 19 19.45 10.26 4.49
C LYS A 19 18.92 9.82 5.85
N GLU A 20 18.25 8.67 5.91
CA GLU A 20 17.63 8.14 7.12
C GLU A 20 17.76 6.61 7.14
N LYS A 21 18.36 6.05 8.20
CA LYS A 21 18.48 4.58 8.42
C LYS A 21 19.00 3.79 7.20
N GLY A 22 19.97 4.34 6.49
CA GLY A 22 20.56 3.73 5.28
C GLY A 22 19.76 3.93 4.00
N PHE A 23 18.57 4.54 4.07
CA PHE A 23 17.78 4.95 2.91
C PHE A 23 18.14 6.36 2.48
N GLN A 24 18.13 6.59 1.18
CA GLN A 24 18.13 7.93 0.61
C GLN A 24 16.70 8.28 0.21
N LEU A 25 16.23 9.44 0.65
CA LEU A 25 14.92 9.98 0.33
C LEU A 25 15.10 11.29 -0.45
N LYS A 26 14.15 11.58 -1.32
CA LYS A 26 14.04 12.84 -2.05
C LYS A 26 12.74 13.53 -1.66
N LYS A 27 12.81 14.84 -1.38
CA LYS A 27 11.64 15.71 -1.18
C LYS A 27 11.45 16.62 -2.38
N CYS A 28 10.26 16.57 -2.99
CA CYS A 28 9.87 17.45 -4.07
C CYS A 28 9.50 18.85 -3.51
N PRO A 29 10.15 19.95 -3.97
CA PRO A 29 9.78 21.30 -3.54
C PRO A 29 8.41 21.75 -4.07
N GLU A 30 7.91 21.14 -5.16
CA GLU A 30 6.69 21.56 -5.83
C GLU A 30 5.42 21.00 -5.17
N CYS A 31 5.38 19.70 -4.88
CA CYS A 31 4.21 19.04 -4.30
C CYS A 31 4.46 18.49 -2.88
N ASN A 32 5.65 18.73 -2.31
CA ASN A 32 6.06 18.26 -0.98
C ASN A 32 6.14 16.73 -0.79
N LEU A 33 5.92 15.92 -1.84
CA LEU A 33 6.11 14.48 -1.77
C LEU A 33 7.52 14.13 -1.27
N VAL A 34 7.61 13.22 -0.30
CA VAL A 34 8.84 12.57 0.12
C VAL A 34 8.79 11.13 -0.35
N PHE A 35 9.83 10.67 -1.04
CA PHE A 35 9.88 9.31 -1.61
C PHE A 35 11.29 8.73 -1.54
N THR A 36 11.41 7.40 -1.52
CA THR A 36 12.69 6.67 -1.54
C THR A 36 13.39 6.81 -2.88
N TYR A 37 14.72 6.90 -2.84
CA TYR A 37 15.57 7.02 -4.03
C TYR A 37 16.83 6.13 -3.91
N PRO A 38 17.24 5.43 -4.98
CA PRO A 38 16.47 5.21 -6.21
C PRO A 38 15.14 4.50 -5.91
N GLN A 39 14.14 4.69 -6.77
CA GLN A 39 12.93 3.85 -6.66
C GLN A 39 13.36 2.40 -6.81
N PRO A 40 12.88 1.48 -5.95
CA PRO A 40 13.19 0.08 -6.11
C PRO A 40 12.74 -0.37 -7.50
N VAL A 41 13.64 -0.99 -8.25
CA VAL A 41 13.25 -1.69 -9.48
C VAL A 41 12.41 -2.91 -9.10
N ASN A 42 11.44 -3.27 -9.94
CA ASN A 42 10.44 -4.30 -9.65
C ASN A 42 11.03 -5.59 -9.06
N ASP A 43 12.19 -6.04 -9.56
CA ASP A 43 12.86 -7.26 -9.08
C ASP A 43 13.28 -7.21 -7.60
N VAL A 44 13.58 -6.02 -7.06
CA VAL A 44 13.89 -5.82 -5.63
C VAL A 44 12.63 -5.90 -4.78
N ILE A 45 11.48 -5.49 -5.33
CA ILE A 45 10.18 -5.65 -4.67
C ILE A 45 9.88 -7.16 -4.58
N THR A 46 9.94 -7.88 -5.69
CA THR A 46 9.69 -9.34 -5.72
C THR A 46 10.60 -10.12 -4.78
N LYS A 47 11.89 -9.76 -4.67
CA LYS A 47 12.85 -10.46 -3.80
C LYS A 47 12.67 -10.22 -2.30
N ASN A 48 12.07 -9.09 -1.92
CA ASN A 48 11.83 -8.73 -0.52
C ASN A 48 10.51 -9.29 0.03
N TYR A 49 9.58 -9.64 -0.86
CA TYR A 49 8.34 -10.34 -0.53
C TYR A 49 8.58 -11.86 -0.53
N LYS A 50 9.28 -12.36 0.50
CA LYS A 50 9.47 -13.81 0.75
C LYS A 50 8.29 -14.36 1.55
N GLU A 51 8.08 -15.68 1.56
CA GLU A 51 7.03 -16.36 2.37
C GLU A 51 6.92 -15.84 3.82
N ASN A 52 8.05 -15.64 4.51
CA ASN A 52 8.08 -15.11 5.88
C ASN A 52 7.48 -13.69 6.01
N TYR A 53 7.54 -12.87 4.97
CA TYR A 53 6.91 -11.55 4.94
C TYR A 53 5.38 -11.69 5.01
N PHE A 54 4.82 -12.62 4.24
CA PHE A 54 3.37 -12.81 4.17
C PHE A 54 2.81 -13.44 5.44
N LEU A 55 3.55 -14.35 6.09
CA LEU A 55 3.19 -14.85 7.42
C LEU A 55 3.15 -13.73 8.47
N HIS A 56 4.15 -12.84 8.47
CA HIS A 56 4.14 -11.66 9.33
C HIS A 56 3.05 -10.66 8.96
N LEU A 57 2.71 -10.54 7.68
CA LEU A 57 1.59 -9.71 7.22
C LEU A 57 0.28 -10.24 7.79
N ALA A 58 0.00 -11.54 7.67
CA ALA A 58 -1.21 -12.18 8.20
C ALA A 58 -1.34 -12.02 9.72
N GLU A 59 -0.24 -12.17 10.46
CA GLU A 59 -0.20 -11.96 11.91
C GLU A 59 -0.53 -10.51 12.27
N LYS A 60 0.10 -9.53 11.59
CA LYS A 60 -0.19 -8.11 11.79
C LYS A 60 -1.59 -7.72 11.38
N GLU A 61 -2.13 -8.29 10.32
CA GLU A 61 -3.49 -8.03 9.86
C GLU A 61 -4.52 -8.51 10.89
N ARG A 62 -4.31 -9.68 11.51
CA ARG A 62 -5.14 -10.13 12.63
C ARG A 62 -5.16 -9.16 13.81
N LEU A 63 -4.02 -8.51 14.10
CA LEU A 63 -3.94 -7.48 15.13
C LEU A 63 -4.64 -6.17 14.72
N GLN A 64 -4.91 -5.97 13.43
CA GLN A 64 -5.56 -4.78 12.87
C GLN A 64 -7.09 -4.92 12.72
N ILE A 65 -7.73 -6.00 13.19
CA ILE A 65 -9.19 -6.19 13.06
C ILE A 65 -9.97 -4.98 13.60
N GLU A 66 -9.56 -4.42 14.74
CA GLU A 66 -10.23 -3.24 15.30
C GLU A 66 -10.07 -1.99 14.44
N GLU A 67 -8.90 -1.78 13.86
CA GLU A 67 -8.64 -0.68 12.95
C GLU A 67 -9.45 -0.84 11.65
N ASN A 68 -9.50 -2.06 11.11
CA ASN A 68 -10.30 -2.41 9.96
C ASN A 68 -11.80 -2.20 10.20
N ARG A 69 -12.31 -2.52 11.40
CA ARG A 69 -13.69 -2.17 11.79
C ARG A 69 -13.93 -0.66 11.86
N LYS A 70 -12.94 0.14 12.27
CA LYS A 70 -13.04 1.61 12.21
C LYS A 70 -13.09 2.12 10.77
N ARG A 71 -12.27 1.55 9.88
CA ARG A 71 -12.29 1.84 8.44
C ARG A 71 -13.65 1.48 7.82
N MET A 72 -14.24 0.33 8.17
CA MET A 72 -15.60 -0.04 7.76
C MET A 72 -16.65 1.00 8.13
N LYS A 73 -16.69 1.41 9.41
CA LYS A 73 -17.65 2.42 9.86
C LYS A 73 -17.49 3.74 9.12
N LEU A 74 -16.25 4.09 8.74
CA LEU A 74 -15.98 5.29 7.93
C LEU A 74 -16.55 5.14 6.52
N ILE A 75 -16.33 3.99 5.89
CA ILE A 75 -16.87 3.67 4.56
C ILE A 75 -18.40 3.73 4.59
N GLU A 76 -19.03 3.05 5.55
CA GLU A 76 -20.49 3.04 5.71
C GLU A 76 -21.04 4.45 5.94
N LYS A 77 -20.34 5.28 6.73
CA LYS A 77 -20.75 6.66 7.00
C LYS A 77 -20.82 7.52 5.73
N TYR A 78 -19.87 7.39 4.82
CA TYR A 78 -19.77 8.27 3.65
C TYR A 78 -20.39 7.69 2.38
N ILE A 79 -20.34 6.38 2.22
CA ILE A 79 -20.73 5.68 1.00
C ILE A 79 -22.08 4.95 1.20
N GLY A 80 -22.46 4.62 2.43
CA GLY A 80 -23.67 3.87 2.75
C GLY A 80 -23.47 2.36 2.68
N GLN A 81 -24.57 1.60 2.62
CA GLN A 81 -24.56 0.13 2.59
C GLN A 81 -24.70 -0.41 1.16
N ARG A 82 -24.34 -1.69 0.98
CA ARG A 82 -24.51 -2.49 -0.24
C ARG A 82 -23.85 -1.89 -1.47
N LYS A 83 -22.52 -1.86 -1.47
CA LYS A 83 -21.69 -1.23 -2.50
C LYS A 83 -20.75 -2.21 -3.15
N SER A 84 -20.23 -1.81 -4.31
CA SER A 84 -19.08 -2.44 -4.96
C SER A 84 -17.80 -1.80 -4.42
N ILE A 85 -16.90 -2.59 -3.85
CA ILE A 85 -15.66 -2.14 -3.20
C ILE A 85 -14.47 -2.82 -3.86
N LEU A 86 -13.49 -2.01 -4.28
CA LEU A 86 -12.19 -2.47 -4.78
C LEU A 86 -11.11 -2.20 -3.72
N ASP A 87 -10.37 -3.24 -3.35
CA ASP A 87 -9.19 -3.14 -2.49
C ASP A 87 -7.92 -3.50 -3.28
N VAL A 88 -7.00 -2.54 -3.43
CA VAL A 88 -5.76 -2.69 -4.21
C VAL A 88 -4.58 -2.89 -3.26
N GLY A 89 -3.88 -4.01 -3.39
CA GLY A 89 -2.94 -4.50 -2.38
C GLY A 89 -3.68 -5.14 -1.20
N CYS A 90 -4.65 -6.01 -1.49
CA CYS A 90 -5.56 -6.56 -0.48
C CYS A 90 -4.91 -7.56 0.49
N GLY A 91 -3.62 -7.88 0.32
CA GLY A 91 -2.89 -8.77 1.22
C GLY A 91 -3.57 -10.14 1.31
N THR A 92 -3.83 -10.62 2.53
CA THR A 92 -4.54 -11.89 2.77
C THR A 92 -6.04 -11.84 2.48
N GLY A 93 -6.57 -10.66 2.14
CA GLY A 93 -8.00 -10.45 2.00
C GLY A 93 -8.74 -10.34 3.34
N LEU A 94 -8.04 -10.26 4.48
CA LEU A 94 -8.68 -10.13 5.79
C LEU A 94 -9.65 -8.93 5.84
N PHE A 95 -9.22 -7.77 5.32
CA PHE A 95 -10.09 -6.59 5.29
C PHE A 95 -11.36 -6.84 4.45
N LEU A 96 -11.20 -7.41 3.25
CA LEU A 96 -12.32 -7.78 2.38
C LEU A 96 -13.29 -8.74 3.06
N SER A 97 -12.78 -9.74 3.79
CA SER A 97 -13.62 -10.67 4.55
C SER A 97 -14.52 -9.96 5.57
N LEU A 98 -14.01 -8.91 6.22
CA LEU A 98 -14.75 -8.13 7.21
C LEU A 98 -15.85 -7.29 6.57
N ILE A 99 -15.63 -6.80 5.34
CA ILE A 99 -16.55 -5.90 4.64
C ILE A 99 -17.48 -6.60 3.65
N SER A 100 -17.28 -7.91 3.42
CA SER A 100 -18.01 -8.70 2.43
C SER A 100 -19.53 -8.76 2.67
N SER A 101 -19.97 -8.68 3.93
CA SER A 101 -21.39 -8.81 4.27
C SER A 101 -22.21 -7.69 3.66
N GLY A 102 -23.00 -8.04 2.64
CA GLY A 102 -23.87 -7.12 1.93
C GLY A 102 -23.18 -6.28 0.85
N ASN A 103 -21.87 -6.34 0.69
CA ASN A 103 -21.12 -5.62 -0.34
C ASN A 103 -20.63 -6.59 -1.43
N GLU A 104 -20.57 -6.09 -2.67
CA GLU A 104 -19.81 -6.72 -3.74
C GLU A 104 -18.35 -6.32 -3.58
N ILE A 105 -17.44 -7.29 -3.49
CA ILE A 105 -16.03 -7.02 -3.20
C ILE A 105 -15.12 -7.53 -4.31
N THR A 106 -14.06 -6.78 -4.58
CA THR A 106 -12.98 -7.18 -5.49
C THR A 106 -11.65 -6.83 -4.85
N GLY A 107 -10.72 -7.79 -4.83
CA GLY A 107 -9.35 -7.59 -4.36
C GLY A 107 -8.37 -7.73 -5.52
N VAL A 108 -7.31 -6.93 -5.50
CA VAL A 108 -6.17 -7.07 -6.41
C VAL A 108 -4.92 -7.19 -5.56
N GLU A 109 -4.21 -8.30 -5.68
CA GLU A 109 -2.93 -8.54 -5.03
C GLU A 109 -1.92 -9.04 -6.08
N LEU A 110 -0.68 -8.56 -5.97
CA LEU A 110 0.38 -8.89 -6.92
C LEU A 110 0.99 -10.27 -6.64
N PHE A 111 0.92 -10.73 -5.40
CA PHE A 111 1.53 -11.98 -4.95
C PHE A 111 0.49 -13.02 -4.58
N GLN A 112 0.50 -14.14 -5.27
CA GLN A 112 -0.44 -15.23 -5.04
C GLN A 112 -0.31 -15.81 -3.62
N GLU A 113 0.91 -15.85 -3.09
CA GLU A 113 1.20 -16.36 -1.75
C GLU A 113 0.53 -15.54 -0.64
N ALA A 114 0.25 -14.25 -0.86
CA ALA A 114 -0.48 -13.45 0.11
C ALA A 114 -1.93 -13.91 0.27
N VAL A 115 -2.59 -14.27 -0.84
CA VAL A 115 -4.01 -14.64 -0.84
C VAL A 115 -4.28 -16.10 -0.48
N GLU A 116 -3.23 -16.94 -0.44
CA GLU A 116 -3.32 -18.37 -0.14
C GLU A 116 -3.00 -18.72 1.34
N ILE A 117 -2.73 -17.72 2.19
CA ILE A 117 -2.48 -17.88 3.64
C ILE A 117 -3.79 -18.06 4.41
#